data_AF-A0A484X8E5-F1
#
_entry.id   AF-A0A484X8E5-F1
#
_cell.length_a   1.000
_cell.length_b   1.000
_cell.length_c   1.000
_cell.angle_alpha   90.00
_cell.angle_beta   90.00
_cell.angle_gamma   90.00
#
_symmetry.space_group_name_H-M   'P 1'
#
loop_
_entity.id
_entity.type
_entity.pdbx_description
1 polymer ?
#
loop_
_entity_poly.entity_id
_entity_poly.type
_entity_poly.pdbx_seq_one_letter_code
_entity_poly.pdbx_strand_id
1 'polypeptide(L)'
;MHVMAGRKKFSEADERLEAAEKRIAETNKHNAELTAKIEPMHRQVGELTMWVKRLAHSLRKAKPVSKLRSDAMDYLNRNGLISVEDVLR
;
A
#
# COMPACT_ATOMS: atom_id res chain seq x y z
N MET A 1 42.72 -39.73 1.24
CA MET A 1 42.41 -38.28 1.38
C MET A 1 40.98 -37.89 1.00
N HIS A 2 40.35 -38.46 -0.04
CA HIS A 2 39.01 -38.02 -0.52
C HIS A 2 37.89 -37.92 0.54
N VAL A 3 37.77 -38.88 1.47
CA VAL A 3 36.66 -38.92 2.46
C VAL A 3 36.63 -37.70 3.41
N MET A 4 37.77 -37.04 3.64
CA MET A 4 37.83 -35.82 4.46
C MET A 4 37.28 -34.60 3.73
N ALA A 5 37.52 -34.50 2.42
CA ALA A 5 37.02 -33.40 1.59
C ALA A 5 35.50 -33.45 1.41
N GLY A 6 34.91 -34.64 1.35
CA GLY A 6 33.45 -34.81 1.35
C GLY A 6 32.82 -34.31 2.66
N ARG A 7 33.29 -34.79 3.81
CA ARG A 7 32.76 -34.40 5.12
C ARG A 7 32.82 -32.89 5.39
N LYS A 8 33.90 -32.20 4.98
CA LYS A 8 34.01 -30.75 5.11
C LYS A 8 32.93 -30.01 4.31
N LYS A 9 32.66 -30.45 3.08
CA LYS A 9 31.62 -29.84 2.22
C LYS A 9 30.19 -30.01 2.76
N PHE A 10 29.91 -31.11 3.47
CA PHE A 10 28.61 -31.29 4.12
C PHE A 10 28.46 -30.34 5.33
N SER A 11 29.47 -30.23 6.20
CA SER A 11 29.48 -29.24 7.30
C SER A 11 29.26 -27.80 6.79
N GLU A 12 29.96 -27.41 5.72
CA GLU A 12 29.80 -26.10 5.08
C GLU A 12 28.41 -25.90 4.45
N ALA A 13 27.70 -26.98 4.09
CA ALA A 13 26.35 -26.92 3.55
C ALA A 13 25.30 -26.79 4.66
N ASP A 14 25.47 -27.50 5.79
CA ASP A 14 24.59 -27.44 6.95
C ASP A 14 24.65 -26.04 7.61
N GLU A 15 25.86 -25.49 7.83
CA GLU A 15 26.05 -24.11 8.32
C GLU A 15 25.39 -23.06 7.40
N ARG A 16 25.41 -23.29 6.09
CA ARG A 16 24.74 -22.43 5.10
C ARG A 16 23.23 -22.57 5.12
N LEU A 17 22.70 -23.76 5.40
CA LEU A 17 21.28 -24.02 5.55
C LEU A 17 20.74 -23.28 6.78
N GLU A 18 21.36 -23.44 7.95
CA GLU A 18 20.99 -22.71 9.18
C GLU A 18 21.02 -21.19 8.98
N ALA A 19 22.08 -20.67 8.33
CA ALA A 19 22.19 -19.25 8.01
C ALA A 19 21.11 -18.76 7.03
N ALA A 20 20.67 -19.60 6.09
CA ALA A 20 19.59 -19.28 5.17
C ALA A 20 18.22 -19.29 5.87
N GLU A 21 17.95 -20.30 6.71
CA GLU A 21 16.72 -20.40 7.51
C GLU A 21 16.55 -19.19 8.44
N LYS A 22 17.62 -18.78 9.14
CA LYS A 22 17.60 -17.58 9.96
C LYS A 22 17.25 -16.32 9.16
N ARG A 23 17.86 -16.14 7.97
CA ARG A 23 17.57 -15.02 7.08
C ARG A 23 16.14 -15.04 6.54
N ILE A 24 15.58 -16.22 6.28
CA ILE A 24 14.17 -16.39 5.89
C ILE A 24 13.26 -15.96 7.05
N ALA A 25 13.55 -16.39 8.29
CA ALA A 25 12.79 -15.99 9.47
C ALA A 25 12.81 -14.47 9.71
N GLU A 26 13.98 -13.83 9.59
CA GLU A 26 14.15 -12.38 9.69
C GLU A 26 13.37 -11.63 8.58
N THR A 27 13.43 -12.12 7.34
CA THR A 27 12.70 -11.54 6.20
C THR A 27 11.19 -11.68 6.38
N ASN A 28 10.71 -12.85 6.83
CA ASN A 28 9.29 -13.10 7.10
C ASN A 28 8.76 -12.20 8.23
N LYS A 29 9.55 -11.99 9.28
CA LYS A 29 9.22 -11.04 10.34
C LYS A 29 9.06 -9.61 9.79
N HIS A 30 10.01 -9.15 8.97
CA HIS A 30 9.93 -7.82 8.36
C HIS A 30 8.70 -7.68 7.44
N ASN A 31 8.38 -8.70 6.64
CA ASN A 31 7.19 -8.72 5.80
C ASN A 31 5.89 -8.67 6.62
N ALA A 32 5.84 -9.33 7.77
CA ALA A 32 4.70 -9.24 8.70
C ALA A 32 4.55 -7.83 9.29
N GLU A 33 5.66 -7.18 9.67
CA GLU A 33 5.68 -5.78 10.14
C GLU A 33 5.24 -4.78 9.06
N LEU A 34 5.64 -4.99 7.80
CA LEU A 34 5.17 -4.19 6.67
C LEU A 34 3.67 -4.39 6.42
N THR A 35 3.20 -5.64 6.41
CA THR A 35 1.78 -5.98 6.23
C THR A 35 0.91 -5.33 7.31
N ALA A 36 1.34 -5.39 8.58
CA ALA A 36 0.65 -4.76 9.71
C ALA A 36 0.58 -3.22 9.62
N LYS A 37 1.50 -2.57 8.88
CA LYS A 37 1.47 -1.12 8.60
C LYS A 37 0.61 -0.78 7.38
N ILE A 38 0.62 -1.64 6.37
CA ILE A 38 -0.12 -1.45 5.12
C ILE A 38 -1.65 -1.52 5.35
N GLU A 39 -2.12 -2.46 6.17
CA GLU A 39 -3.56 -2.65 6.45
C GLU A 39 -4.29 -1.39 7.01
N PRO A 40 -3.81 -0.71 8.08
CA PRO A 40 -4.43 0.53 8.53
C PRO A 40 -4.34 1.65 7.49
N MET A 41 -3.26 1.73 6.70
CA MET A 41 -3.12 2.72 5.63
C MET A 41 -4.17 2.50 4.52
N HIS A 42 -4.45 1.26 4.11
CA HIS A 42 -5.53 0.95 3.16
C HIS A 42 -6.90 1.38 3.68
N ARG A 43 -7.19 1.14 4.96
CA ARG A 43 -8.45 1.58 5.57
C ARG A 43 -8.58 3.10 5.60
N GLN A 44 -7.52 3.82 6.01
CA GLN A 44 -7.49 5.28 5.99
C GLN A 44 -7.68 5.85 4.57
N VAL A 45 -7.03 5.26 3.56
CA VAL A 45 -7.22 5.64 2.14
C VAL A 45 -8.68 5.43 1.71
N GLY A 46 -9.28 4.29 2.03
CA GLY A 46 -10.69 4.01 1.70
C GLY A 46 -11.67 4.98 2.37
N GLU A 47 -11.47 5.29 3.65
CA GLU A 47 -12.25 6.29 4.37
C GLU A 47 -12.12 7.68 3.73
N LEU A 48 -10.88 8.15 3.48
CA LEU A 48 -10.62 9.43 2.84
C LEU A 48 -11.26 9.52 1.44
N THR A 49 -11.17 8.45 0.63
CA THR A 49 -11.85 8.37 -0.67
C THR A 49 -13.37 8.52 -0.52
N MET A 50 -13.99 7.90 0.48
CA MET A 50 -15.41 8.05 0.76
C MET A 50 -15.77 9.50 1.17
N TRP A 51 -14.96 10.14 2.02
CA TRP A 51 -15.16 11.54 2.41
C TRP A 51 -15.04 12.50 1.22
N VAL A 52 -14.06 12.29 0.35
CA VAL A 52 -13.87 13.06 -0.90
C VAL A 52 -15.07 12.92 -1.83
N LYS A 53 -15.58 11.71 -2.05
CA LYS A 53 -16.79 11.49 -2.87
C LYS A 53 -18.03 12.16 -2.27
N ARG A 54 -18.21 12.09 -0.95
CA ARG A 54 -19.29 12.80 -0.23
C ARG A 54 -19.16 14.32 -0.37
N LEU A 55 -17.94 14.86 -0.31
CA LEU A 55 -17.67 16.28 -0.52
C LEU A 55 -18.04 16.70 -1.94
N ALA A 56 -17.61 15.96 -2.98
CA ALA A 56 -17.95 16.26 -4.37
C ALA A 56 -19.46 16.22 -4.64
N HIS A 57 -20.17 15.22 -4.09
CA HIS A 57 -21.64 15.16 -4.17
C HIS A 57 -22.31 16.37 -3.48
N SER A 58 -21.78 16.79 -2.33
CA SER A 58 -22.28 17.95 -1.58
C SER A 58 -22.02 19.27 -2.33
N LEU A 59 -20.84 19.43 -2.92
CA LEU A 59 -20.50 20.55 -3.80
C LEU A 59 -21.41 20.58 -5.03
N ARG A 60 -21.70 19.43 -5.65
CA ARG A 60 -22.64 19.36 -6.78
C ARG A 60 -24.03 19.85 -6.39
N LYS A 61 -24.52 19.50 -5.19
CA LYS A 61 -25.83 19.95 -4.65
C LYS A 61 -25.84 21.38 -4.12
N ALA A 62 -24.68 21.96 -3.78
CA ALA A 62 -24.59 23.35 -3.37
C ALA A 62 -25.08 24.27 -4.50
N LYS A 63 -25.87 25.30 -4.16
CA LYS A 63 -26.33 26.30 -5.13
C LYS A 63 -25.12 26.92 -5.85
N PRO A 64 -25.14 27.09 -7.18
CA PRO A 64 -23.97 27.55 -7.96
C PRO A 64 -23.68 29.06 -7.82
N VAL A 65 -23.96 29.65 -6.66
CA VAL A 65 -23.84 31.10 -6.40
C VAL A 65 -22.38 31.55 -6.32
N SER A 66 -21.43 30.62 -6.16
CA SER A 66 -20.00 30.93 -6.04
C SER A 66 -19.15 30.10 -7.00
N LYS A 67 -18.16 30.77 -7.61
CA LYS A 67 -17.12 30.15 -8.45
C LYS A 67 -16.36 29.04 -7.72
N LEU A 68 -16.23 29.17 -6.39
CA LEU A 68 -15.67 28.18 -5.46
C LEU A 68 -16.17 26.76 -5.69
N ARG A 69 -17.47 26.56 -6.02
CA ARG A 69 -18.02 25.24 -6.36
C ARG A 69 -17.36 24.65 -7.60
N SER A 70 -17.18 25.45 -8.64
CA SER A 70 -16.53 25.03 -9.89
C SER A 70 -15.04 24.79 -9.66
N ASP A 71 -14.36 25.74 -9.03
CA ASP A 71 -12.91 25.67 -8.76
C ASP A 71 -12.56 24.43 -7.90
N ALA A 72 -13.41 24.08 -6.92
CA ALA A 72 -13.24 22.88 -6.10
C ALA A 72 -13.48 21.58 -6.88
N MET A 73 -14.51 21.49 -7.71
CA MET A 73 -14.77 20.31 -8.55
C MET A 73 -13.64 20.10 -9.59
N ASP A 74 -13.17 21.19 -10.20
CA ASP A 74 -12.03 21.20 -11.11
C ASP A 74 -10.76 20.68 -10.41
N TYR A 75 -10.48 21.16 -9.19
CA TYR A 75 -9.33 20.71 -8.41
C TYR A 75 -9.40 19.20 -8.11
N LEU A 76 -10.55 18.71 -7.65
CA LEU A 76 -10.73 17.28 -7.34
C LEU A 76 -10.52 16.41 -8.58
N ASN A 77 -11.06 16.81 -9.74
CA ASN A 77 -10.90 16.09 -11.01
C ASN A 77 -9.44 16.11 -11.50
N ARG A 78 -8.77 17.27 -11.49
CA ARG A 78 -7.37 17.42 -11.93
C ARG A 78 -6.37 16.60 -11.09
N ASN A 79 -6.70 16.34 -9.83
CA ASN A 79 -5.88 15.51 -8.93
C ASN A 79 -6.32 14.02 -8.91
N GLY A 80 -7.26 13.61 -9.76
CA GLY A 80 -7.76 12.22 -9.80
C GLY A 80 -8.52 11.77 -8.53
N LEU A 81 -8.93 12.72 -7.69
CA LEU A 81 -9.60 12.47 -6.41
C LEU A 81 -11.09 12.08 -6.60
N ILE A 82 -11.66 12.46 -7.75
CA ILE A 82 -12.97 12.02 -8.23
C ILE A 82 -12.86 11.62 -9.70
N SER A 83 -13.74 10.72 -10.14
CA SER A 83 -13.85 10.36 -11.55
C SER A 83 -14.77 11.32 -12.32
N VAL A 84 -14.67 11.32 -13.65
CA VAL A 84 -15.64 11.99 -14.54
C VAL A 84 -17.08 11.52 -14.27
N GLU A 85 -17.26 10.26 -13.83
CA GLU A 85 -18.58 9.73 -13.49
C GLU A 85 -19.14 10.34 -12.19
N ASP A 86 -18.30 10.59 -11.18
CA ASP A 86 -18.68 11.31 -9.94
C ASP A 86 -19.03 12.79 -10.22
N VAL A 87 -18.50 13.37 -11.31
CA VAL A 87 -18.85 14.72 -11.81
C VAL A 87 -20.20 14.72 -12.55
N LEU A 88 -20.49 13.68 -13.33
CA LEU A 88 -21.66 13.62 -14.23
C LEU A 88 -22.94 13.02 -13.61
N ARG A 89 -22.87 12.20 -12.54
CA ARG A 89 -24.04 11.57 -11.87
C ARG A 89 -24.45 12.24 -10.56
#